data_AF-A0A0G1ZT19-F1
#
_entry.id   AF-A0A0G1ZT19-F1
#
_cell.length_a   1.000
_cell.length_b   1.000
_cell.length_c   1.000
_cell.angle_alpha   90.00
_cell.angle_beta   90.00
_cell.angle_gamma   90.00
#
_symmetry.space_group_name_H-M   'P 1'
#
loop_
_entity.id
_entity.type
_entity.pdbx_description
1 polymer ?
#
loop_
_entity_poly.entity_id
_entity_poly.type
_entity_poly.pdbx_seq_one_letter_code
_entity_poly.pdbx_strand_id
1 'polypeptide(L)'
;MHRNIDTINSLFFVAAIFLAMHQTAYAATISVQPSATTAKIGDQITVGVQLDTESDFINAAQATINYSNDVLQAVSVSHINSPFNFWVEEPTISDSAGTVTFMGGARKVYPARHCPSLK
;
A
#
# COMPACT_ATOMS: atom_id res chain seq x y z
N MET A 1 38.33 -24.51 34.86
CA MET A 1 38.43 -23.28 34.05
C MET A 1 38.15 -23.52 32.55
N HIS A 2 38.53 -24.68 31.99
CA HIS A 2 38.33 -24.98 30.55
C HIS A 2 36.86 -25.12 30.11
N ARG A 3 36.03 -25.86 30.89
CA ARG A 3 34.62 -26.10 30.53
C ARG A 3 33.79 -24.83 30.36
N ASN A 4 34.07 -23.75 31.12
CA ASN A 4 33.33 -22.49 31.02
C ASN A 4 33.66 -21.71 29.73
N ILE A 5 34.88 -21.87 29.21
CA ILE A 5 35.31 -21.23 27.95
C ILE A 5 34.63 -21.91 26.75
N ASP A 6 34.45 -23.23 26.81
CA ASP A 6 33.75 -23.99 25.77
C ASP A 6 32.26 -23.66 25.75
N THR A 7 31.62 -23.48 26.92
CA THR A 7 30.22 -23.04 27.00
C THR A 7 30.03 -21.62 26.47
N ILE A 8 30.95 -20.70 26.80
CA ILE A 8 30.90 -19.32 26.30
C ILE A 8 31.06 -19.30 24.77
N ASN A 9 32.03 -20.04 24.22
CA ASN A 9 32.23 -20.13 22.78
C ASN A 9 31.04 -20.76 22.06
N SER A 10 30.44 -21.79 22.65
CA SER A 10 29.20 -22.39 22.14
C SER A 10 28.05 -21.38 22.12
N LEU A 11 27.89 -20.58 23.18
CA LEU A 11 26.86 -19.54 23.25
C LEU A 11 27.09 -18.45 22.20
N PHE A 12 28.33 -17.99 22.03
CA PHE A 12 28.69 -17.03 20.97
C PHE A 12 28.43 -17.59 19.57
N PHE A 13 28.71 -18.87 19.35
CA PHE A 13 28.47 -19.52 18.06
C PHE A 13 26.97 -19.64 17.74
N VAL A 14 26.16 -20.03 18.72
CA VAL A 14 24.69 -20.08 18.56
C VAL A 14 24.12 -18.68 18.32
N ALA A 15 24.60 -17.66 19.02
CA ALA A 15 24.20 -16.27 18.81
C ALA A 15 24.57 -15.76 17.40
N ALA A 16 25.75 -16.12 16.90
CA ALA A 16 26.20 -15.76 15.55
C ALA A 16 25.33 -16.40 14.46
N ILE A 17 24.93 -17.67 14.63
CA ILE A 17 24.01 -18.36 13.71
C ILE A 17 22.63 -17.68 13.73
N PHE A 18 22.12 -17.34 14.91
CA PHE A 18 20.83 -16.66 15.04
C PHE A 18 20.83 -15.30 14.32
N LEU A 19 21.91 -14.54 14.44
CA LEU A 19 22.11 -13.27 13.73
C LEU A 19 22.33 -13.45 12.22
N ALA A 20 22.74 -14.63 11.74
CA ALA A 20 22.86 -14.91 10.31
C ALA A 20 21.51 -15.32 9.66
N MET A 21 20.51 -15.70 10.46
CA MET A 21 19.19 -16.16 9.99
C MET A 21 18.12 -15.06 9.96
N HIS A 22 18.47 -13.83 9.57
CA HIS A 22 17.46 -12.78 9.40
C HIS A 22 16.54 -13.10 8.23
N GLN A 23 15.24 -13.14 8.48
CA GLN A 23 14.24 -13.22 7.41
C GLN A 23 13.88 -11.82 6.92
N THR A 24 13.81 -11.65 5.60
CA THR A 24 13.30 -10.42 4.99
C THR A 24 11.79 -10.36 5.19
N ALA A 25 11.31 -9.32 5.87
CA ALA A 25 9.88 -9.05 5.93
C ALA A 25 9.42 -8.52 4.56
N TYR A 26 8.34 -9.08 4.06
CA TYR A 26 7.68 -8.70 2.81
C TYR A 26 6.31 -8.14 3.21
N ALA A 27 6.01 -6.92 2.80
CA ALA A 27 4.82 -6.20 3.19
C ALA A 27 4.22 -5.48 1.99
N ALA A 28 2.91 -5.63 1.83
CA ALA A 28 2.18 -4.89 0.81
C ALA A 28 2.39 -3.39 1.01
N THR A 29 2.76 -2.68 -0.06
CA THR A 29 2.95 -1.24 -0.06
C THR A 29 1.82 -0.56 -0.81
N ILE A 30 1.22 0.45 -0.19
CA ILE A 30 0.27 1.35 -0.83
C ILE A 30 0.92 2.73 -0.97
N SER A 31 0.80 3.35 -2.14
CA SER A 31 1.34 4.67 -2.41
C SER A 31 0.35 5.55 -3.18
N VAL A 32 0.54 6.87 -3.11
CA VAL A 32 -0.26 7.85 -3.85
C VAL A 32 0.61 8.57 -4.87
N GLN A 33 0.12 8.68 -6.09
CA GLN A 33 0.82 9.25 -7.24
C GLN A 33 -0.04 10.36 -7.86
N PRO A 34 0.13 11.62 -7.43
CA PRO A 34 -0.56 12.73 -8.05
C PRO A 34 -0.01 13.00 -9.46
N SER A 35 -0.88 13.43 -10.37
CA SER A 35 -0.52 13.81 -11.75
C SER A 35 0.32 15.09 -11.81
N ALA A 36 0.28 15.90 -10.75
CA ALA A 36 1.07 17.11 -10.57
C ALA A 36 1.39 17.30 -9.08
N THR A 37 2.58 17.81 -8.77
CA THR A 37 2.99 18.13 -7.38
C THR A 37 2.68 19.57 -6.98
N THR A 38 2.27 20.40 -7.94
CA THR A 38 1.84 21.77 -7.74
C THR A 38 0.50 21.99 -8.45
N ALA A 39 -0.39 22.74 -7.82
CA ALA A 39 -1.71 23.08 -8.36
C ALA A 39 -2.09 24.50 -7.89
N LYS A 40 -2.89 25.19 -8.70
CA LYS A 40 -3.50 26.47 -8.33
C LYS A 40 -4.91 26.25 -7.83
N ILE A 41 -5.46 27.25 -7.14
CA ILE A 41 -6.86 27.23 -6.71
C ILE A 41 -7.76 27.06 -7.95
N GLY A 42 -8.65 26.07 -7.90
CA GLY A 42 -9.57 25.74 -9.00
C GLY A 42 -9.04 24.67 -9.96
N ASP A 43 -7.76 24.29 -9.90
CA ASP A 43 -7.24 23.19 -10.70
C ASP A 43 -7.79 21.84 -10.20
N GLN A 44 -8.09 20.93 -11.13
CA GLN A 44 -8.34 19.53 -10.81
C GLN A 44 -7.08 18.71 -11.05
N ILE A 45 -6.64 17.99 -10.01
CA ILE A 45 -5.54 17.04 -10.08
C ILE A 45 -6.07 15.61 -9.97
N THR A 46 -5.49 14.69 -10.74
CA THR A 46 -5.79 13.26 -10.60
C THR A 46 -4.77 12.64 -9.66
N VAL A 47 -5.23 11.90 -8.66
CA VAL A 47 -4.35 11.17 -7.74
C VAL A 47 -4.58 9.68 -7.93
N GLY A 48 -3.57 8.99 -8.43
CA GLY A 48 -3.60 7.53 -8.50
C GLY A 48 -3.20 6.91 -7.16
N VAL A 49 -3.82 5.81 -6.79
CA VAL A 49 -3.40 4.95 -5.67
C VAL A 49 -2.69 3.74 -6.28
N GLN A 50 -1.48 3.40 -5.85
CA GLN A 50 -0.80 2.19 -6.31
C GLN A 50 -0.72 1.19 -5.17
N LEU A 51 -0.88 -0.09 -5.49
CA LEU A 51 -0.81 -1.18 -4.53
C LEU A 51 0.16 -2.24 -5.05
N ASP A 52 1.22 -2.47 -4.27
CA ASP A 52 2.17 -3.55 -4.48
C ASP A 52 1.98 -4.58 -3.37
N THR A 53 1.20 -5.65 -3.60
CA THR A 53 1.10 -6.85 -2.74
C THR A 53 2.24 -7.84 -2.96
N GLU A 54 3.22 -7.42 -3.73
CA GLU A 54 4.47 -8.09 -3.93
C GLU A 54 4.38 -9.49 -4.59
N SER A 55 4.19 -10.57 -3.81
CA SER A 55 4.07 -11.96 -4.27
C SER A 55 2.67 -12.54 -4.02
N ASP A 56 1.84 -11.81 -3.28
CA ASP A 56 0.48 -12.22 -2.99
C ASP A 56 -0.45 -11.79 -4.12
N PHE A 57 -1.35 -12.71 -4.45
CA PHE A 57 -2.36 -12.51 -5.47
C PHE A 57 -3.63 -11.97 -4.82
N ILE A 58 -4.10 -10.81 -5.28
CA ILE A 58 -5.34 -10.20 -4.79
C ILE A 58 -6.34 -9.94 -5.91
N ASN A 59 -7.62 -9.92 -5.55
CA ASN A 59 -8.75 -9.65 -6.45
C ASN A 59 -9.68 -8.54 -5.94
N ALA A 60 -9.44 -8.02 -4.74
CA ALA A 60 -10.20 -6.92 -4.16
C ALA A 60 -9.29 -6.08 -3.26
N ALA A 61 -9.62 -4.80 -3.15
CA ALA A 61 -8.98 -3.88 -2.22
C ALA A 61 -10.02 -2.93 -1.63
N GLN A 62 -9.90 -2.65 -0.34
CA GLN A 62 -10.65 -1.61 0.35
C GLN A 62 -9.67 -0.57 0.86
N ALA A 63 -10.01 0.70 0.68
CA ALA A 63 -9.17 1.80 1.15
C ALA A 63 -10.02 2.97 1.66
N THR A 64 -9.44 3.67 2.63
CA THR A 64 -9.87 5.01 3.03
C THR A 64 -8.71 5.95 2.78
N ILE A 65 -8.95 6.97 1.96
CA ILE A 65 -8.00 8.03 1.65
C ILE A 65 -8.39 9.27 2.42
N ASN A 66 -7.45 9.80 3.21
CA ASN A 66 -7.62 11.05 3.93
C ASN A 66 -6.95 12.19 3.16
N TYR A 67 -7.63 13.34 3.09
CA TYR A 67 -7.11 14.58 2.51
C TYR A 67 -7.45 15.75 3.42
N SER A 68 -6.67 16.83 3.33
CA SER A 68 -7.01 18.08 4.03
C SER A 68 -8.10 18.81 3.26
N ASN A 69 -9.30 18.86 3.83
CA ASN A 69 -10.47 19.52 3.25
C ASN A 69 -10.42 21.06 3.31
N ASP A 70 -9.44 21.63 4.03
CA ASP A 70 -9.16 23.07 4.01
C ASP A 70 -8.56 23.54 2.68
N VAL A 71 -7.93 22.63 1.92
CA VAL A 71 -7.16 22.95 0.70
C VAL A 71 -7.51 22.08 -0.51
N LEU A 72 -8.13 20.92 -0.31
CA LEU A 72 -8.52 19.99 -1.37
C LEU A 72 -9.99 19.60 -1.24
N GLN A 73 -10.63 19.36 -2.38
CA GLN A 73 -11.96 18.75 -2.47
C GLN A 73 -11.89 17.53 -3.36
N ALA A 74 -12.45 16.40 -2.92
CA ALA A 74 -12.60 15.23 -3.76
C ALA A 74 -13.83 15.38 -4.65
N VAL A 75 -13.64 15.37 -5.97
CA VAL A 75 -14.72 15.62 -6.94
C VAL A 75 -15.33 14.34 -7.51
N SER A 76 -14.53 13.28 -7.65
CA SER A 76 -14.95 12.00 -8.22
C SER A 76 -13.90 10.93 -7.97
N VAL A 77 -14.30 9.65 -8.01
CA VAL A 77 -13.43 8.47 -7.95
C VAL A 77 -13.70 7.60 -9.17
N SER A 78 -12.67 7.02 -9.81
CA SER A 78 -12.84 6.36 -11.10
C SER A 78 -12.04 5.07 -11.25
N HIS A 79 -12.73 3.93 -11.32
CA HIS A 79 -12.09 2.64 -11.64
C HIS A 79 -11.66 2.48 -13.12
N ILE A 80 -11.75 3.54 -13.94
CA ILE A 80 -11.44 3.47 -15.38
C ILE A 80 -9.92 3.32 -15.56
N ASN A 81 -9.50 2.33 -16.36
CA ASN A 81 -8.10 1.95 -16.56
C ASN A 81 -7.39 1.43 -15.29
N SER A 82 -8.14 1.06 -14.25
CA SER A 82 -7.63 0.38 -13.07
C SER A 82 -7.71 -1.16 -13.24
N PRO A 83 -6.78 -1.94 -12.66
CA PRO A 83 -6.92 -3.38 -12.49
C PRO A 83 -8.16 -3.77 -11.69
N PHE A 84 -8.51 -2.96 -10.68
CA PHE A 84 -9.81 -3.02 -10.01
C PHE A 84 -10.83 -2.24 -10.83
N ASN A 85 -11.57 -2.94 -11.67
CA ASN A 85 -12.37 -2.35 -12.75
C ASN A 85 -13.89 -2.35 -12.49
N PHE A 86 -14.29 -2.59 -11.25
CA PHE A 86 -15.66 -2.41 -10.77
C PHE A 86 -15.65 -2.14 -9.26
N TRP A 87 -16.72 -1.51 -8.78
CA TRP A 87 -16.94 -1.31 -7.35
C TRP A 87 -17.64 -2.53 -6.76
N VAL A 88 -17.05 -3.08 -5.69
CA VAL A 88 -17.76 -4.00 -4.78
C VAL A 88 -18.66 -3.17 -3.86
N GLU A 89 -18.16 -2.01 -3.42
CA GLU A 89 -18.89 -0.98 -2.69
C GLU A 89 -18.57 0.37 -3.33
N GLU A 90 -19.62 1.14 -3.63
CA GLU A 90 -19.50 2.44 -4.28
C GLU A 90 -18.67 3.43 -3.44
N PRO A 91 -17.85 4.28 -4.06
CA PRO A 91 -17.07 5.27 -3.33
C PRO A 91 -17.96 6.25 -2.57
N THR A 92 -17.62 6.51 -1.32
CA THR A 92 -18.24 7.56 -0.51
C THR A 92 -17.24 8.69 -0.28
N ILE A 93 -17.63 9.91 -0.62
CA ILE A 93 -16.86 11.13 -0.36
C ILE A 93 -17.50 11.86 0.81
N SER A 94 -16.70 12.16 1.83
CA SER A 94 -17.08 13.00 2.97
C SER A 94 -16.21 14.25 2.98
N ASP A 95 -16.72 15.32 2.38
CA ASP A 95 -16.01 16.61 2.32
C ASP A 95 -15.78 17.21 3.72
N SER A 96 -16.71 17.01 4.66
CA SER A 96 -16.55 17.50 6.04
C SER A 96 -15.50 16.74 6.84
N ALA A 97 -15.30 15.45 6.54
CA ALA A 97 -14.27 14.63 7.20
C ALA A 97 -12.94 14.60 6.44
N GLY A 98 -12.90 15.07 5.19
CA GLY A 98 -11.75 14.96 4.32
C GLY A 98 -11.43 13.50 3.98
N THR A 99 -12.44 12.69 3.67
CA THR A 99 -12.25 11.26 3.41
C THR A 99 -12.93 10.76 2.14
N VAL A 100 -12.25 9.85 1.44
CA VAL A 100 -12.82 9.00 0.40
C VAL A 100 -12.69 7.55 0.82
N THR A 101 -13.78 6.79 0.84
CA THR A 101 -13.75 5.34 1.11
C THR A 101 -14.32 4.59 -0.08
N PHE A 102 -13.68 3.48 -0.47
CA PHE A 102 -14.15 2.65 -1.58
C PHE A 102 -13.73 1.18 -1.40
N MET A 103 -14.43 0.27 -2.08
CA MET A 103 -14.00 -1.11 -2.26
C MET A 103 -14.05 -1.50 -3.74
N GLY A 104 -12.89 -1.77 -4.32
CA GLY A 104 -12.73 -2.16 -5.72
C GLY A 104 -12.48 -3.66 -5.88
N GLY A 105 -12.94 -4.22 -6.99
CA GLY A 105 -12.72 -5.62 -7.35
C GLY A 105 -12.12 -5.78 -8.74
N ALA A 106 -11.40 -6.89 -8.96
CA ALA A 106 -10.76 -7.26 -10.21
C ALA A 106 -11.30 -8.60 -10.70
N ARG A 107 -11.67 -8.69 -11.99
CA ARG A 107 -12.12 -9.95 -12.61
C ARG A 107 -10.97 -10.92 -12.89
N LYS A 108 -9.74 -10.41 -12.91
CA LYS A 108 -8.50 -11.19 -13.06
C LYS A 108 -7.68 -11.05 -11.78
N VAL A 109 -6.98 -12.11 -11.42
CA VAL A 109 -6.08 -12.15 -10.27
C VAL A 109 -4.71 -11.65 -10.73
N TYR A 110 -4.12 -10.65 -10.06
CA TYR A 110 -2.88 -10.00 -10.50
C TYR A 110 -1.75 -10.20 -9.48
N PRO A 111 -0.52 -10.58 -9.92
CA PRO A 111 0.69 -10.44 -9.13
C PRO A 111 1.16 -8.97 -9.17
N ALA A 112 1.44 -8.40 -8.01
CA ALA A 112 1.50 -6.96 -7.83
C ALA A 112 2.73 -6.23 -8.39
N ARG A 113 3.81 -6.95 -8.73
CA ARG A 113 4.98 -6.37 -9.43
C ARG A 113 4.66 -5.72 -10.79
N HIS A 114 3.41 -5.83 -11.26
CA HIS A 114 2.89 -5.21 -12.47
C HIS A 114 1.48 -4.61 -12.29
N CYS A 115 1.08 -4.19 -11.09
CA CYS A 115 -0.23 -3.56 -10.89
C CYS A 115 -0.16 -2.07 -11.31
N PRO A 116 -0.75 -1.64 -12.45
CA PRO A 116 -0.79 -0.23 -12.81
C PRO A 116 -1.65 0.56 -11.81
N SER A 117 -1.44 1.89 -11.76
CA SER A 117 -2.13 2.79 -10.82
C SER A 117 -3.64 2.55 -10.78
N LEU A 118 -4.17 2.33 -9.58
CA LEU A 118 -5.58 2.48 -9.27
C LEU A 118 -5.91 3.97 -9.42
N LYS A 119 -7.01 4.29 -10.08
CA LYS A 119 -7.47 5.67 -10.28
C LYS A 119 -8.80 5.89 -9.58
#